data_AF-A0A7S3U856-F1
#
_entry.id   AF-A0A7S3U856-F1
#
_cell.length_a   1.000
_cell.length_b   1.000
_cell.length_c   1.000
_cell.angle_alpha   90.00
_cell.angle_beta   90.00
_cell.angle_gamma   90.00
#
_symmetry.space_group_name_H-M   'P 1'
#
loop_
_entity.id
_entity.type
_entity.pdbx_description
1 polymer ?
#
loop_
_entity_poly.entity_id
_entity_poly.type
_entity_poly.pdbx_seq_one_letter_code
_entity_poly.pdbx_strand_id
1 'polypeptide(L)'
;GGSQASLVPPPAMLVPPGSAPELWVTKWVDYSSKYGVGYILSDGSIGVYFNDSTKIILAPDGGQFDYITRRTQEKPEVRSTHTFDDHPEDLKKKVTLLRHFKNYMLTDVLEKKDGASVGESSLAAPQPKLQASSYVPGQAPYVKKWTRNKHAIMFQLSNKIVQVVFFDKTEAVLSSKAHAVTYVDKRGQVCTYPLSNVLDVPSPELAKRLRYTKDIL
;
A
#
# COMPACT_ATOMS: atom_id res chain seq x y z
N GLY A 1 -14.60 6.81 -42.33
CA GLY A 1 -14.52 6.19 -40.99
C GLY A 1 -13.07 5.99 -40.65
N GLY A 2 -12.53 6.81 -39.75
CA GLY A 2 -11.15 6.71 -39.30
C GLY A 2 -11.02 5.66 -38.20
N SER A 3 -10.35 4.54 -38.51
CA SER A 3 -10.04 3.49 -37.54
C SER A 3 -9.01 4.03 -36.53
N GLN A 4 -9.38 4.09 -35.24
CA GLN A 4 -8.44 4.36 -34.17
C GLN A 4 -7.46 3.19 -34.07
N ALA A 5 -6.25 3.38 -34.59
CA ALA A 5 -5.14 2.48 -34.34
C ALA A 5 -4.79 2.54 -32.84
N SER A 6 -5.01 1.42 -32.15
CA SER A 6 -4.55 1.19 -30.78
C SER A 6 -3.02 1.29 -30.78
N LEU A 7 -2.48 2.39 -30.26
CA LEU A 7 -1.04 2.62 -30.12
C LEU A 7 -0.48 1.71 -29.03
N VAL A 8 -0.10 0.49 -29.41
CA VAL A 8 0.75 -0.35 -28.57
C VAL A 8 2.16 0.27 -28.60
N PRO A 9 2.73 0.70 -27.45
CA PRO A 9 4.06 1.28 -27.43
C PRO A 9 5.13 0.29 -27.92
N PRO A 10 6.24 0.78 -28.50
CA PRO A 10 7.31 -0.08 -28.97
C PRO A 10 7.97 -0.85 -27.80
N PRO A 11 8.46 -2.07 -28.05
CA PRO A 11 8.89 -3.02 -27.02
C PRO A 11 10.11 -2.58 -26.17
N ALA A 12 10.83 -1.53 -26.58
CA ALA A 12 12.00 -1.01 -25.87
C ALA A 12 11.66 -0.10 -24.66
N MET A 13 10.40 0.29 -24.46
CA MET A 13 9.99 1.20 -23.39
C MET A 13 9.37 0.52 -22.16
N LEU A 14 9.15 -0.79 -22.22
CA LEU A 14 8.50 -1.56 -21.17
C LEU A 14 9.55 -2.31 -20.35
N VAL A 15 9.55 -2.11 -19.04
CA VAL A 15 10.25 -3.02 -18.11
C VAL A 15 9.61 -4.41 -18.32
N PRO A 16 10.37 -5.53 -18.28
CA PRO A 16 9.84 -6.85 -18.62
C PRO A 16 8.46 -7.09 -17.99
N PRO A 17 7.45 -7.49 -18.79
CA PRO A 17 6.12 -7.79 -18.27
C PRO A 17 6.25 -8.87 -17.18
N GLY A 18 5.79 -8.56 -15.97
CA GLY A 18 5.93 -9.44 -14.80
C GLY A 18 6.87 -8.94 -13.70
N SER A 19 7.54 -7.78 -13.87
CA SER A 19 8.21 -7.11 -12.75
C SER A 19 7.16 -6.45 -11.84
N ALA A 20 6.69 -7.19 -10.85
CA ALA A 20 5.84 -6.67 -9.79
C ALA A 20 6.59 -5.56 -9.01
N PRO A 21 5.87 -4.55 -8.47
CA PRO A 21 6.51 -3.55 -7.64
C PRO A 21 7.18 -4.21 -6.42
N GLU A 22 8.24 -3.60 -5.89
CA GLU A 22 9.01 -4.17 -4.77
C GLU A 22 8.13 -4.46 -3.55
N LEU A 23 7.14 -3.61 -3.29
CA LEU A 23 6.19 -3.74 -2.20
C LEU A 23 4.95 -2.88 -2.49
N TRP A 24 3.76 -3.35 -2.16
CA TRP A 24 2.52 -2.58 -2.25
C TRP A 24 1.50 -3.06 -1.22
N VAL A 25 0.45 -2.28 -0.98
CA VAL A 25 -0.70 -2.69 -0.17
C VAL A 25 -1.59 -3.59 -1.01
N THR A 26 -1.82 -4.82 -0.58
CA THR A 26 -2.67 -5.80 -1.28
C THR A 26 -4.13 -5.72 -0.84
N LYS A 27 -4.37 -5.41 0.44
CA LYS A 27 -5.71 -5.32 1.04
C LYS A 27 -5.71 -4.25 2.13
N TRP A 28 -6.82 -3.54 2.29
CA TRP A 28 -6.99 -2.57 3.37
C TRP A 28 -8.41 -2.53 3.90
N VAL A 29 -8.51 -2.07 5.15
CA VAL A 29 -9.76 -1.85 5.87
C VAL A 29 -9.70 -0.45 6.45
N ASP A 30 -10.47 0.46 5.87
CA ASP A 30 -10.64 1.81 6.39
C ASP A 30 -11.70 1.79 7.49
N TYR A 31 -11.23 1.90 8.73
CA TYR A 31 -12.04 2.09 9.93
C TYR A 31 -11.64 3.39 10.66
N SER A 32 -11.27 4.40 9.86
CA SER A 32 -10.76 5.69 10.34
C SER A 32 -11.79 6.52 11.11
N SER A 33 -13.09 6.23 10.98
CA SER A 33 -14.13 6.85 11.82
C SER A 33 -13.97 6.56 13.31
N LYS A 34 -13.27 5.48 13.69
CA LYS A 34 -13.05 5.09 15.10
C LYS A 34 -11.57 4.90 15.45
N TYR A 35 -10.83 4.14 14.66
CA TYR A 35 -9.52 3.62 15.09
C TYR A 35 -8.40 3.97 14.12
N GLY A 36 -8.63 3.80 12.83
CA GLY A 36 -7.59 3.93 11.81
C GLY A 36 -7.78 2.98 10.63
N VAL A 37 -6.70 2.76 9.88
CA VAL A 37 -6.70 1.94 8.67
C VAL A 37 -5.79 0.72 8.87
N GLY A 38 -6.36 -0.47 8.77
CA GLY A 38 -5.61 -1.72 8.69
C GLY A 38 -5.24 -2.04 7.25
N TYR A 39 -4.09 -2.65 7.02
CA TYR A 39 -3.63 -3.02 5.69
C TYR A 39 -2.74 -4.27 5.70
N ILE A 40 -2.66 -4.95 4.56
CA ILE A 40 -1.73 -6.05 4.29
C ILE A 40 -0.80 -5.59 3.17
N LEU A 41 0.50 -5.82 3.35
CA LEU A 41 1.51 -5.58 2.33
C LEU A 41 1.75 -6.85 1.50
N SER A 42 2.31 -6.70 0.30
CA SER A 42 2.57 -7.81 -0.63
C SER A 42 3.60 -8.83 -0.13
N ASP A 43 4.38 -8.51 0.90
CA ASP A 43 5.27 -9.43 1.61
C ASP A 43 4.57 -10.21 2.74
N GLY A 44 3.26 -10.01 2.92
CA GLY A 44 2.45 -10.62 3.97
C GLY A 44 2.46 -9.85 5.31
N SER A 45 3.24 -8.78 5.44
CA SER A 45 3.26 -7.96 6.65
C SER A 45 1.90 -7.27 6.86
N ILE A 46 1.45 -7.21 8.11
CA ILE A 46 0.15 -6.62 8.46
C ILE A 46 0.37 -5.32 9.21
N GLY A 47 -0.16 -4.21 8.72
CA GLY A 47 0.00 -2.92 9.35
C GLY A 47 -1.29 -2.27 9.78
N VAL A 48 -1.17 -1.34 10.74
CA VAL A 48 -2.25 -0.45 11.17
C VAL A 48 -1.72 0.97 11.25
N TYR A 49 -2.39 1.90 10.57
CA TYR A 49 -2.20 3.34 10.75
C TYR A 49 -3.32 3.86 11.67
N PHE A 50 -2.98 4.31 12.87
CA PHE A 50 -3.96 4.81 13.84
C PHE A 50 -4.30 6.29 13.60
N ASN A 51 -5.48 6.72 14.04
CA ASN A 51 -5.93 8.11 13.92
C ASN A 51 -5.01 9.12 14.62
N ASP A 52 -4.30 8.70 15.67
CA ASP A 52 -3.28 9.51 16.36
C ASP A 52 -1.94 9.60 15.58
N SER A 53 -1.90 9.09 14.34
CA SER A 53 -0.74 9.03 13.45
C SER A 53 0.42 8.14 13.92
N THR A 54 0.19 7.34 14.95
CA THR A 54 1.08 6.22 15.31
C THR A 54 0.78 5.01 14.43
N LYS A 55 1.70 4.04 14.40
CA LYS A 55 1.62 2.93 13.44
C LYS A 55 2.13 1.65 14.06
N ILE A 56 1.59 0.54 13.60
CA ILE A 56 2.15 -0.79 13.85
C ILE A 56 2.39 -1.48 12.50
N ILE A 57 3.49 -2.23 12.40
CA ILE A 57 3.74 -3.20 11.33
C ILE A 57 4.14 -4.55 11.95
N LEU A 58 3.28 -5.55 11.76
CA LEU A 58 3.43 -6.91 12.23
C LEU A 58 4.14 -7.74 11.16
N ALA A 59 5.11 -8.54 11.59
CA ALA A 59 5.82 -9.48 10.75
C ALA A 59 4.84 -10.48 10.07
N PRO A 60 5.16 -10.98 8.87
CA PRO A 60 4.28 -11.90 8.14
C PRO A 60 3.95 -13.20 8.91
N ASP A 61 4.87 -13.68 9.74
CA ASP A 61 4.69 -14.84 10.62
C ASP A 61 3.82 -14.54 11.86
N GLY A 62 3.57 -13.25 12.13
CA GLY A 62 2.84 -12.77 13.29
C GLY A 62 3.60 -12.85 14.61
N GLY A 63 4.92 -13.10 14.61
CA GLY A 63 5.71 -13.29 15.82
C GLY A 63 6.01 -11.99 16.57
N GLN A 64 6.32 -10.91 15.85
CA GLN A 64 6.68 -9.61 16.41
C GLN A 64 6.16 -8.46 15.57
N PHE A 65 6.04 -7.28 16.17
CA PHE A 65 5.63 -6.07 15.48
C PHE A 65 6.52 -4.87 15.85
N ASP A 66 6.70 -3.97 14.90
CA ASP A 66 7.27 -2.65 15.18
C ASP A 66 6.14 -1.67 15.48
N TYR A 67 6.26 -0.94 16.59
CA TYR A 67 5.48 0.26 16.88
C TYR A 67 6.28 1.50 16.49
N ILE A 68 5.62 2.44 15.82
CA ILE A 68 6.20 3.69 15.32
C ILE A 68 5.38 4.86 15.88
N THR A 69 6.05 5.76 16.60
CA THR A 69 5.41 6.95 17.17
C THR A 69 5.09 8.00 16.11
N ARG A 70 4.22 8.95 16.45
CA ARG A 70 3.95 10.10 15.59
C ARG A 70 5.16 11.04 15.58
N ARG A 71 5.65 11.39 14.39
CA ARG A 71 6.57 12.53 14.21
C ARG A 71 5.87 13.85 14.50
N THR A 72 6.45 14.69 15.35
CA THR A 72 6.07 16.10 15.53
C THR A 72 7.26 17.01 15.22
N GLN A 73 7.08 18.33 15.27
CA GLN A 73 8.22 19.26 15.16
C GLN A 73 9.21 19.10 16.33
N GLU A 74 8.69 18.75 17.51
CA GLU A 74 9.46 18.63 18.76
C GLU A 74 10.06 17.23 18.96
N LYS A 75 9.37 16.18 18.52
CA LYS A 75 9.75 14.79 18.78
C LYS A 75 9.95 14.02 17.46
N PRO A 76 11.14 13.43 17.26
CA PRO A 76 11.37 12.58 16.10
C PRO A 76 10.48 11.33 16.17
N GLU A 77 10.30 10.71 15.01
CA GLU A 77 9.68 9.39 14.91
C GLU A 77 10.60 8.37 15.60
N VAL A 78 10.06 7.64 16.57
CA VAL A 78 10.77 6.59 17.31
C VAL A 78 10.12 5.26 16.98
N ARG A 79 10.95 4.23 16.82
CA ARG A 79 10.53 2.87 16.52
C ARG A 79 10.98 1.93 17.64
N SER A 80 10.11 1.00 18.02
CA SER A 80 10.37 -0.05 19.01
C SER A 80 9.69 -1.34 18.60
N THR A 81 10.38 -2.47 18.76
CA THR A 81 9.85 -3.80 18.42
C THR A 81 9.33 -4.50 19.67
N HIS A 82 8.18 -5.15 19.55
CA HIS A 82 7.46 -5.82 20.64
C HIS A 82 6.79 -7.10 20.13
N THR A 83 6.25 -7.90 21.04
CA THR A 83 5.41 -9.06 20.70
C THR A 83 3.98 -8.87 21.22
N PHE A 84 3.07 -9.77 20.84
CA PHE A 84 1.71 -9.72 21.38
C PHE A 84 1.63 -9.93 22.88
N ASP A 85 2.61 -10.63 23.46
CA ASP A 85 2.64 -11.01 24.88
C ASP A 85 3.57 -10.11 25.70
N ASP A 86 4.59 -9.55 25.06
CA ASP A 86 5.55 -8.61 25.66
C ASP A 86 5.48 -7.25 24.97
N HIS A 87 4.76 -6.32 25.59
CA HIS A 87 4.62 -4.94 25.15
C HIS A 87 4.29 -4.01 26.34
N PRO A 88 4.65 -2.73 26.26
CA PRO A 88 4.25 -1.72 27.24
C PRO A 88 2.72 -1.61 27.42
N GLU A 89 2.27 -1.38 28.67
CA GLU A 89 0.83 -1.30 29.00
C GLU A 89 0.08 -0.19 28.23
N ASP A 90 0.75 0.89 27.84
CA ASP A 90 0.16 1.96 27.03
C ASP A 90 -0.15 1.51 25.59
N LEU A 91 0.47 0.43 25.10
CA LEU A 91 0.18 -0.15 23.79
C LEU A 91 -0.96 -1.18 23.80
N LYS A 92 -1.42 -1.64 24.97
CA LYS A 92 -2.41 -2.73 25.12
C LYS A 92 -3.66 -2.59 24.23
N LYS A 93 -4.22 -1.38 24.18
CA LYS A 93 -5.38 -1.06 23.31
C LYS A 93 -5.05 -1.21 21.83
N LYS A 94 -3.87 -0.74 21.40
CA LYS A 94 -3.42 -0.83 20.00
C LYS A 94 -3.07 -2.26 19.60
N VAL A 95 -2.49 -3.04 20.50
CA VAL A 95 -2.20 -4.47 20.29
C VAL A 95 -3.50 -5.27 20.17
N THR A 96 -4.52 -4.94 20.96
CA THR A 96 -5.85 -5.55 20.84
C THR A 96 -6.49 -5.23 19.48
N LEU A 97 -6.42 -3.97 19.05
CA LEU A 97 -6.89 -3.56 17.71
C LEU A 97 -6.11 -4.25 16.58
N LEU A 98 -4.79 -4.39 16.71
CA LEU A 98 -3.95 -5.13 15.75
C LEU A 98 -4.44 -6.57 15.62
N ARG A 99 -4.75 -7.25 16.73
CA ARG A 99 -5.29 -8.62 16.72
C ARG A 99 -6.63 -8.67 15.98
N HIS A 100 -7.50 -7.69 16.21
CA HIS A 100 -8.77 -7.59 15.48
C HIS A 100 -8.58 -7.37 13.98
N PHE A 101 -7.72 -6.43 13.57
CA PHE A 101 -7.42 -6.20 12.15
C PHE A 101 -6.79 -7.43 11.50
N LYS A 102 -5.81 -8.09 12.16
CA LYS A 102 -5.19 -9.33 11.70
C LYS A 102 -6.25 -10.40 11.44
N ASN A 103 -7.08 -10.70 12.43
CA ASN A 103 -8.11 -11.73 12.29
C ASN A 103 -9.12 -11.36 11.20
N TYR A 104 -9.61 -10.12 11.21
CA TYR A 104 -10.60 -9.64 10.23
C TYR A 104 -10.09 -9.70 8.79
N MET A 105 -8.84 -9.31 8.54
CA MET A 105 -8.30 -9.29 7.18
C MET A 105 -7.91 -10.68 6.66
N LEU A 106 -7.60 -11.64 7.54
CA LEU A 106 -7.18 -13.00 7.18
C LEU A 106 -8.33 -14.02 7.07
N THR A 107 -9.44 -13.83 7.78
CA THR A 107 -10.53 -14.83 7.76
C THR A 107 -11.53 -14.62 6.62
N ASP A 108 -11.41 -13.54 5.83
CA ASP A 108 -12.39 -13.12 4.82
C ASP A 108 -13.85 -13.06 5.32
N VAL A 109 -14.04 -13.07 6.65
CA VAL A 109 -15.34 -12.90 7.29
C VAL A 109 -15.65 -11.40 7.22
N LEU A 110 -16.11 -10.99 6.04
CA LEU A 110 -16.67 -9.70 5.69
C LEU A 110 -18.04 -9.51 6.36
N GLU A 111 -18.13 -9.77 7.66
CA GLU A 111 -19.18 -9.11 8.43
C GLU A 111 -18.85 -7.61 8.31
N LYS A 112 -19.59 -6.94 7.43
CA LYS A 112 -19.60 -5.50 7.28
C LYS A 112 -20.00 -4.91 8.64
N LYS A 113 -19.05 -4.80 9.56
CA LYS A 113 -19.24 -4.03 10.78
C LYS A 113 -19.51 -2.60 10.34
N ASP A 114 -20.58 -2.03 10.87
CA ASP A 114 -21.09 -0.72 10.48
C ASP A 114 -19.96 0.32 10.38
N GLY A 115 -19.80 0.89 9.18
CA GLY A 115 -18.94 2.03 8.92
C GLY A 115 -17.48 1.72 8.53
N ALA A 116 -17.06 0.46 8.41
CA ALA A 116 -15.76 0.10 7.82
C ALA A 116 -15.89 -0.15 6.32
N SER A 117 -14.92 0.31 5.52
CA SER A 117 -14.85 -0.03 4.09
C SER A 117 -13.60 -0.81 3.75
N VAL A 118 -13.75 -1.85 2.95
CA VAL A 118 -12.65 -2.73 2.53
C VAL A 118 -12.30 -2.45 1.07
N GLY A 119 -11.03 -2.58 0.73
CA GLY A 119 -10.58 -2.57 -0.66
C GLY A 119 -9.36 -3.48 -0.86
N GLU A 120 -9.15 -3.86 -2.11
CA GLU A 120 -8.09 -4.77 -2.54
C GLU A 120 -7.39 -4.19 -3.76
N SER A 121 -6.10 -4.47 -3.87
CA SER A 121 -5.28 -4.13 -5.04
C SER A 121 -5.65 -5.03 -6.21
N SER A 122 -5.61 -4.46 -7.41
CA SER A 122 -5.77 -5.23 -8.65
C SER A 122 -4.47 -5.92 -9.07
N LEU A 123 -3.34 -5.61 -8.42
CA LEU A 123 -2.10 -6.33 -8.60
C LEU A 123 -2.16 -7.70 -7.92
N ALA A 124 -1.78 -8.74 -8.64
CA ALA A 124 -1.75 -10.10 -8.12
C ALA A 124 -0.82 -10.20 -6.91
N ALA A 125 -1.38 -10.52 -5.74
CA ALA A 125 -0.59 -10.78 -4.55
C ALA A 125 0.39 -11.93 -4.81
N PRO A 126 1.67 -11.81 -4.42
CA PRO A 126 2.63 -12.90 -4.54
C PRO A 126 2.13 -14.13 -3.78
N GLN A 127 2.34 -15.33 -4.32
CA GLN A 127 2.01 -16.54 -3.57
C GLN A 127 2.89 -16.61 -2.30
N PRO A 128 2.32 -16.91 -1.11
CA PRO A 128 3.03 -16.91 0.17
C PRO A 128 4.27 -17.83 0.22
N LYS A 129 4.39 -18.78 -0.69
CA LYS A 129 5.37 -19.89 -0.64
C LYS A 129 6.75 -19.54 -1.23
N LEU A 130 6.91 -18.36 -1.84
CA LEU A 130 8.11 -18.01 -2.62
C LEU A 130 8.86 -16.76 -2.14
N GLN A 131 8.38 -16.08 -1.10
CA GLN A 131 9.07 -14.91 -0.56
C GLN A 131 9.72 -15.25 0.77
N ALA A 132 11.05 -15.18 0.81
CA ALA A 132 11.75 -15.00 2.07
C ALA A 132 11.20 -13.71 2.70
N SER A 133 10.65 -13.81 3.91
CA SER A 133 10.21 -12.65 4.68
C SER A 133 11.34 -11.63 4.70
N SER A 134 11.15 -10.51 3.99
CA SER A 134 12.09 -9.38 4.03
C SER A 134 11.93 -8.54 5.30
N TYR A 135 11.05 -8.98 6.21
CA TYR A 135 10.85 -8.36 7.50
C TYR A 135 12.15 -8.42 8.30
N VAL A 136 12.70 -7.24 8.55
CA VAL A 136 13.78 -7.05 9.51
C VAL A 136 13.21 -6.16 10.62
N PRO A 137 13.16 -6.64 11.89
CA PRO A 137 12.66 -5.83 12.99
C PRO A 137 13.44 -4.51 13.08
N GLY A 138 12.73 -3.41 13.32
CA GLY A 138 13.32 -2.09 13.29
C GLY A 138 13.46 -1.48 11.89
N GLN A 139 13.26 -2.24 10.80
CA GLN A 139 13.49 -1.80 9.42
C GLN A 139 12.32 -2.05 8.47
N ALA A 140 11.31 -2.83 8.88
CA ALA A 140 10.17 -3.18 8.04
C ALA A 140 9.45 -1.93 7.48
N PRO A 141 9.15 -1.88 6.17
CA PRO A 141 8.37 -0.81 5.61
C PRO A 141 6.93 -0.79 6.14
N TYR A 142 6.41 0.41 6.37
CA TYR A 142 5.05 0.69 6.81
C TYR A 142 4.43 1.80 5.96
N VAL A 143 3.10 1.90 5.98
CA VAL A 143 2.35 3.05 5.44
C VAL A 143 2.64 4.28 6.30
N LYS A 144 3.40 5.21 5.74
CA LYS A 144 3.81 6.46 6.39
C LYS A 144 2.70 7.51 6.41
N LYS A 145 1.89 7.58 5.36
CA LYS A 145 0.75 8.49 5.19
C LYS A 145 -0.29 7.77 4.34
N TRP A 146 -1.56 8.01 4.63
CA TRP A 146 -2.65 7.57 3.77
C TRP A 146 -3.67 8.69 3.61
N THR A 147 -4.36 8.74 2.48
CA THR A 147 -5.47 9.67 2.26
C THR A 147 -6.56 8.97 1.47
N ARG A 148 -7.79 9.41 1.66
CA ARG A 148 -8.94 8.96 0.87
C ARG A 148 -9.77 10.17 0.48
N ASN A 149 -10.18 10.20 -0.77
CA ASN A 149 -11.11 11.20 -1.29
C ASN A 149 -12.18 10.51 -2.15
N LYS A 150 -13.01 11.30 -2.83
CA LYS A 150 -14.11 10.79 -3.66
C LYS A 150 -13.67 10.04 -4.92
N HIS A 151 -12.38 10.06 -5.27
CA HIS A 151 -11.85 9.46 -6.50
C HIS A 151 -10.86 8.31 -6.27
N ALA A 152 -10.13 8.35 -5.15
CA ALA A 152 -9.06 7.41 -4.88
C ALA A 152 -8.76 7.27 -3.39
N ILE A 153 -8.06 6.19 -3.08
CA ILE A 153 -7.29 6.02 -1.85
C ILE A 153 -5.80 6.00 -2.21
N MET A 154 -4.98 6.66 -1.42
CA MET A 154 -3.53 6.71 -1.59
C MET A 154 -2.83 6.20 -0.33
N PHE A 155 -1.79 5.39 -0.55
CA PHE A 155 -0.85 4.95 0.46
C PHE A 155 0.55 5.40 0.09
N GLN A 156 1.19 6.16 0.99
CA GLN A 156 2.61 6.48 0.90
C GLN A 156 3.35 5.62 1.91
N LEU A 157 4.22 4.74 1.43
CA LEU A 157 5.04 3.87 2.26
C LEU A 157 6.34 4.57 2.66
N SER A 158 6.90 4.15 3.79
CA SER A 158 8.18 4.63 4.34
C SER A 158 9.37 4.40 3.41
N ASN A 159 9.32 3.37 2.56
CA ASN A 159 10.32 3.04 1.55
C ASN A 159 10.18 3.82 0.23
N LYS A 160 9.48 4.97 0.24
CA LYS A 160 9.29 5.87 -0.93
C LYS A 160 8.47 5.28 -2.06
N ILE A 161 7.66 4.26 -1.76
CA ILE A 161 6.61 3.78 -2.65
C ILE A 161 5.35 4.61 -2.41
N VAL A 162 4.69 5.01 -3.50
CA VAL A 162 3.38 5.65 -3.48
C VAL A 162 2.43 4.82 -4.30
N GLN A 163 1.37 4.32 -3.68
CA GLN A 163 0.30 3.58 -4.32
C GLN A 163 -0.96 4.42 -4.32
N VAL A 164 -1.63 4.50 -5.46
CA VAL A 164 -2.93 5.14 -5.63
C VAL A 164 -3.89 4.16 -6.27
N VAL A 165 -4.96 3.82 -5.54
CA VAL A 165 -6.04 2.97 -6.03
C VAL A 165 -7.24 3.86 -6.32
N PHE A 166 -7.62 3.93 -7.59
CA PHE A 166 -8.74 4.74 -8.04
C PHE A 166 -10.03 3.92 -8.03
N PHE A 167 -11.15 4.57 -7.70
CA PHE A 167 -12.45 3.88 -7.62
C PHE A 167 -13.01 3.45 -8.99
N ASP A 168 -12.38 3.87 -10.08
CA ASP A 168 -12.67 3.37 -11.43
C ASP A 168 -11.81 2.16 -11.82
N LYS A 169 -11.29 1.43 -10.82
CA LYS A 169 -10.53 0.18 -10.92
C LYS A 169 -9.12 0.31 -11.50
N THR A 170 -8.69 1.53 -11.79
CA THR A 170 -7.29 1.79 -12.16
C THR A 170 -6.42 1.91 -10.91
N GLU A 171 -5.16 1.54 -11.03
CA GLU A 171 -4.21 1.57 -9.91
C GLU A 171 -2.82 1.95 -10.39
N ALA A 172 -2.10 2.76 -9.62
CA ALA A 172 -0.74 3.15 -9.92
C ALA A 172 0.15 2.94 -8.69
N VAL A 173 1.28 2.25 -8.86
CA VAL A 173 2.32 2.06 -7.84
C VAL A 173 3.61 2.68 -8.35
N LEU A 174 4.05 3.77 -7.73
CA LEU A 174 5.27 4.48 -8.05
C LEU A 174 6.36 4.08 -7.06
N SER A 175 7.49 3.58 -7.55
CA SER A 175 8.70 3.35 -6.75
C SER A 175 9.77 4.38 -7.12
N SER A 176 10.12 5.23 -6.15
CA SER A 176 11.23 6.18 -6.34
C SER A 176 12.57 5.46 -6.48
N LYS A 177 12.75 4.33 -5.79
CA LYS A 177 13.99 3.55 -5.78
C LYS A 177 14.20 2.80 -7.11
N ALA A 178 13.15 2.16 -7.62
CA ALA A 178 13.19 1.49 -8.92
C ALA A 178 13.08 2.47 -10.11
N HIS A 179 12.82 3.75 -9.82
CA HIS A 179 12.56 4.79 -10.82
C HIS A 179 11.50 4.37 -11.85
N ALA A 180 10.41 3.74 -11.36
CA ALA A 180 9.39 3.13 -12.21
C ALA A 180 7.97 3.32 -11.64
N VAL A 181 6.98 3.27 -12.52
CA VAL A 181 5.55 3.17 -12.19
C VAL A 181 4.97 1.89 -12.76
N THR A 182 4.30 1.11 -11.92
CA THR A 182 3.43 0.02 -12.34
C THR A 182 2.00 0.54 -12.38
N TYR A 183 1.33 0.38 -13.51
CA TYR A 183 -0.05 0.83 -13.73
C TYR A 183 -0.94 -0.34 -14.09
N VAL A 184 -2.10 -0.41 -13.44
CA VAL A 184 -3.19 -1.31 -13.79
C VAL A 184 -4.27 -0.48 -14.49
N ASP A 185 -4.57 -0.84 -15.72
CA ASP A 185 -5.60 -0.17 -16.51
C ASP A 185 -7.03 -0.69 -16.19
N LYS A 186 -8.04 -0.10 -16.84
CA LYS A 186 -9.45 -0.50 -16.66
C LYS A 186 -9.77 -1.92 -17.12
N ARG A 187 -8.89 -2.54 -17.92
CA ARG A 187 -9.01 -3.92 -18.40
C ARG A 187 -8.29 -4.89 -17.46
N GLY A 188 -7.64 -4.39 -16.40
CA GLY A 188 -6.83 -5.18 -15.48
C GLY A 188 -5.44 -5.51 -16.06
N GLN A 189 -5.04 -4.89 -17.17
CA GLN A 189 -3.71 -5.09 -17.72
C GLN A 189 -2.69 -4.32 -16.89
N VAL A 190 -1.62 -5.02 -16.50
CA VAL A 190 -0.52 -4.47 -15.71
C VAL A 190 0.63 -4.12 -16.64
N CYS A 191 1.06 -2.87 -16.62
CA CYS A 191 2.22 -2.38 -17.36
C CYS A 191 3.16 -1.61 -16.44
N THR A 192 4.47 -1.82 -16.57
CA THR A 192 5.50 -1.08 -15.82
C THR A 192 6.30 -0.17 -16.73
N TYR A 193 6.40 1.12 -16.38
CA TYR A 193 7.05 2.17 -17.15
C TYR A 193 8.14 2.85 -16.32
N PRO A 194 9.30 3.22 -16.90
CA PRO A 194 10.27 4.09 -16.23
C PRO A 194 9.68 5.48 -15.92
N LEU A 195 9.98 6.03 -14.74
CA LEU A 195 9.55 7.39 -14.35
C LEU A 195 10.19 8.48 -15.23
N SER A 196 11.38 8.24 -15.79
CA SER A 196 12.05 9.18 -16.72
C SER A 196 11.22 9.43 -17.97
N ASN A 197 10.44 8.43 -18.41
CA ASN A 197 9.71 8.46 -19.67
C ASN A 197 8.20 8.54 -19.44
N VAL A 198 7.76 8.77 -18.21
CA VAL A 198 6.34 8.73 -17.82
C VAL A 198 5.51 9.80 -18.53
N LEU A 199 6.12 10.94 -18.83
CA LEU A 199 5.50 12.04 -19.58
C LEU A 199 5.38 11.73 -21.08
N ASP A 200 6.21 10.80 -21.57
CA ASP A 200 6.21 10.32 -22.96
C ASP A 200 5.40 9.01 -23.12
N VAL A 201 4.76 8.52 -22.05
CA VAL A 201 3.92 7.32 -22.15
C VAL A 201 2.73 7.65 -23.05
N PRO A 202 2.45 6.86 -24.10
CA PRO A 202 1.31 7.06 -25.01
C PRO A 202 -0.03 6.69 -24.35
N SER A 203 -0.18 6.91 -23.04
CA SER A 203 -1.40 6.73 -22.27
C SER A 203 -1.79 8.08 -21.64
N PRO A 204 -2.69 8.84 -22.27
CA PRO A 204 -3.22 10.08 -21.71
C PRO A 204 -3.87 9.89 -20.33
N GLU A 205 -4.43 8.70 -20.09
CA GLU A 205 -5.00 8.35 -18.80
C GLU A 205 -3.92 8.23 -17.73
N LEU A 206 -2.85 7.46 -17.97
CA LEU A 206 -1.75 7.34 -17.00
C LEU A 206 -1.15 8.71 -16.68
N ALA A 207 -0.90 9.54 -17.69
CA ALA A 207 -0.38 10.89 -17.47
C ALA A 207 -1.30 11.74 -16.58
N LYS A 208 -2.62 11.63 -16.74
CA LYS A 208 -3.61 12.28 -15.86
C LYS A 208 -3.55 11.73 -14.43
N ARG A 209 -3.42 10.41 -14.26
CA ARG A 209 -3.30 9.77 -12.93
C ARG A 209 -2.02 10.22 -12.22
N LEU A 210 -0.92 10.32 -12.94
CA LEU A 210 0.36 10.75 -12.36
C LEU A 210 0.36 12.21 -11.95
N ARG A 211 -0.26 13.09 -12.74
CA ARG A 211 -0.52 14.47 -12.33
C ARG A 211 -1.36 14.52 -11.06
N TYR A 212 -2.45 13.76 -11.03
CA TYR A 212 -3.29 13.65 -9.83
C TYR A 212 -2.51 13.16 -8.61
N THR A 213 -1.68 12.12 -8.76
CA THR A 213 -0.80 11.61 -7.69
C THR A 213 0.14 12.70 -7.17
N LYS A 214 0.71 13.51 -8.05
CA LYS A 214 1.57 14.64 -7.66
C LYS A 214 0.80 15.70 -6.87
N ASP A 215 -0.44 16.00 -7.26
CA ASP A 215 -1.26 17.03 -6.61
C ASP A 215 -1.75 16.61 -5.21
N ILE A 216 -1.89 15.31 -4.94
CA ILE A 216 -2.34 14.77 -3.64
C ILE A 216 -1.22 14.45 -2.64
N LEU A 217 0.04 14.43 -3.10
CA LEU A 217 1.21 14.10 -2.27
C LEU A 217 1.58 15.25 -1.33
#